data_AF-D3E089-F1
#
_entry.id   AF-D3E089-F1
#
_cell.length_a   1.000
_cell.length_b   1.000
_cell.length_c   1.000
_cell.angle_alpha   90.00
_cell.angle_beta   90.00
_cell.angle_gamma   90.00
#
_symmetry.space_group_name_H-M   'P 1'
#
loop_
_entity.id
_entity.type
_entity.pdbx_description
1 polymer ?
#
loop_
_entity_poly.entity_id
_entity_poly.type
_entity_poly.pdbx_seq_one_letter_code
_entity_poly.pdbx_strand_id
1 'polypeptide(L)'
;MIFMENFENQKFCQSCAMPMTEELYGTNADGSKNDEYCIYCFKDGEFTSDMTMEEMMNFCIEKMVEVHPEMDKEEASKMMNEVFPMLKRWAKD
;
A
#
# COMPACT_ATOMS: atom_id res chain seq x y z
N MET A 1 6.41 6.80 -16.03
CA MET A 1 6.57 6.62 -14.57
C MET A 1 6.39 7.95 -13.82
N ILE A 2 5.36 8.74 -14.15
CA ILE A 2 5.21 10.13 -13.65
C ILE A 2 4.80 10.17 -12.16
N PHE A 3 4.22 9.09 -11.62
CA PHE A 3 3.76 9.07 -10.23
C PHE A 3 4.87 8.96 -9.16
N MET A 4 6.08 8.53 -9.51
CA MET A 4 7.18 8.38 -8.55
C MET A 4 8.17 9.57 -8.53
N GLU A 5 8.05 10.52 -9.46
CA GLU A 5 9.04 11.61 -9.61
C GLU A 5 8.93 12.72 -8.55
N ASN A 6 7.88 12.74 -7.72
CA ASN A 6 7.66 13.77 -6.69
C ASN A 6 7.85 13.31 -5.24
N PHE A 7 8.35 12.08 -5.03
CA PHE A 7 8.29 11.41 -3.72
C PHE A 7 9.65 10.85 -3.27
N GLU A 8 10.75 11.56 -3.55
CA GLU A 8 12.13 11.11 -3.26
C GLU A 8 12.40 10.78 -1.77
N ASN A 9 11.51 11.16 -0.84
CA ASN A 9 11.62 10.83 0.60
C ASN A 9 10.33 10.24 1.20
N GLN A 10 9.33 9.90 0.38
CA GLN A 10 8.06 9.35 0.89
C GLN A 10 8.18 7.84 1.05
N LYS A 11 8.00 7.35 2.28
CA LYS A 11 7.84 5.91 2.51
C LYS A 11 6.46 5.46 2.06
N PHE A 12 6.38 4.26 1.51
CA PHE A 12 5.14 3.62 1.09
C PHE A 12 4.98 2.27 1.77
N CYS A 13 3.75 1.93 2.14
CA CYS A 13 3.42 0.62 2.71
C CYS A 13 3.76 -0.48 1.70
N GLN A 14 4.58 -1.44 2.12
CA GLN A 14 5.04 -2.57 1.33
C GLN A 14 3.98 -3.68 1.15
N SER A 15 2.70 -3.36 1.42
CA SER A 15 1.54 -4.23 1.16
C SER A 15 0.46 -3.54 0.30
N CYS A 16 0.27 -2.23 0.41
CA CYS A 16 -0.84 -1.54 -0.25
C CYS A 16 -0.44 -0.26 -0.99
N ALA A 17 0.86 0.03 -1.07
CA ALA A 17 1.42 1.25 -1.66
C ALA A 17 0.89 2.56 -1.05
N MET A 18 0.27 2.52 0.14
CA MET A 18 -0.22 3.71 0.82
C MET A 18 0.96 4.58 1.27
N PRO A 19 0.94 5.91 1.01
CA PRO A 19 1.92 6.83 1.56
C PRO A 19 1.91 6.79 3.10
N MET A 20 3.08 6.58 3.69
CA MET A 20 3.24 6.42 5.14
C MET A 20 3.55 7.75 5.82
N THR A 21 2.78 8.06 6.86
CA THR A 21 3.09 9.12 7.84
C THR A 21 3.31 8.51 9.22
N GLU A 22 3.84 9.29 10.17
CA GLU A 22 4.15 8.83 11.53
C GLU A 22 2.99 8.14 12.28
N GLU A 23 1.75 8.51 11.93
CA GLU A 23 0.52 7.99 12.54
C GLU A 23 0.02 6.71 11.86
N LEU A 24 0.54 6.40 10.67
CA LEU A 24 0.07 5.29 9.84
C LEU A 24 0.98 4.06 9.93
N TYR A 25 2.08 4.10 10.68
CA TYR A 25 2.95 2.94 10.89
C TYR A 25 2.26 1.83 11.70
N GLY A 26 2.30 0.61 11.18
CA GLY A 26 1.81 -0.59 11.85
C GLY A 26 2.58 -0.92 13.12
N THR A 27 2.21 -2.02 13.78
CA THR A 27 2.89 -2.49 15.01
C THR A 27 3.47 -3.88 14.84
N ASN A 28 4.68 -4.08 15.36
CA ASN A 28 5.31 -5.38 15.51
C ASN A 28 4.73 -6.11 16.73
N ALA A 29 5.03 -7.41 16.89
CA ALA A 29 4.55 -8.22 18.01
C ALA A 29 5.01 -7.72 19.39
N ASP A 30 6.11 -6.97 19.43
CA ASP A 30 6.64 -6.33 20.65
C ASP A 30 6.03 -4.94 20.94
N GLY A 31 5.09 -4.48 20.10
CA GLY A 31 4.44 -3.17 20.21
C GLY A 31 5.25 -2.02 19.63
N SER A 32 6.45 -2.25 19.07
CA SER A 32 7.21 -1.23 18.34
C SER A 32 6.56 -0.89 16.99
N LYS A 33 6.85 0.30 16.44
CA LYS A 33 6.36 0.70 15.12
C LYS A 33 7.01 -0.14 14.01
N ASN A 34 6.23 -0.53 13.02
CA ASN A 34 6.69 -1.15 11.78
C ASN A 34 6.84 -0.07 10.70
N ASP A 35 8.03 0.11 10.14
CA ASP A 35 8.32 1.16 9.16
C ASP A 35 8.11 0.74 7.70
N GLU A 36 7.73 -0.52 7.48
CA GLU A 36 7.46 -1.11 6.16
C GLU A 36 5.97 -1.18 5.85
N TYR A 37 5.13 -1.41 6.86
CA TYR A 37 3.70 -1.65 6.70
C TYR A 37 2.85 -0.67 7.49
N CYS A 38 1.66 -0.36 6.98
CA CYS A 38 0.72 0.52 7.65
C CYS A 38 -0.15 -0.17 8.69
N ILE A 39 -0.73 0.63 9.60
CA ILE A 39 -1.69 0.19 10.63
C ILE A 39 -2.86 -0.63 10.09
N TYR A 40 -3.25 -0.39 8.84
CA TYR A 40 -4.36 -1.09 8.22
C TYR A 40 -3.94 -2.45 7.65
N CYS A 41 -2.67 -2.62 7.29
CA CYS A 41 -2.16 -3.85 6.70
C CYS A 41 -1.49 -4.76 7.74
N PHE A 42 -0.82 -4.19 8.74
CA PHE A 42 0.00 -4.95 9.68
C PHE A 42 -0.14 -4.40 11.09
N LYS A 43 -0.53 -5.28 12.01
CA LYS A 43 -0.76 -4.94 13.40
C LYS A 43 -0.39 -6.11 14.31
N ASP A 44 0.26 -5.77 15.42
CA ASP A 44 0.66 -6.70 16.47
C ASP A 44 1.49 -7.88 15.95
N GLY A 45 2.30 -7.64 14.91
CA GLY A 45 3.18 -8.62 14.30
C GLY A 45 2.55 -9.48 13.20
N GLU A 46 1.29 -9.23 12.83
CA GLU A 46 0.57 -10.02 11.84
C GLU A 46 -0.15 -9.15 10.80
N PHE A 47 -0.37 -9.70 9.60
CA PHE A 47 -1.23 -9.04 8.62
C PHE A 47 -2.68 -9.07 9.11
N THR A 48 -3.36 -7.93 9.04
CA THR A 48 -4.75 -7.76 9.51
C THR A 48 -5.77 -8.48 8.65
N SER A 49 -5.35 -8.97 7.49
CA SER A 49 -6.20 -9.57 6.47
C SER A 49 -5.44 -10.63 5.67
N ASP A 50 -6.08 -11.79 5.52
CA ASP A 50 -5.66 -12.84 4.60
C ASP A 50 -6.35 -12.59 3.26
N MET A 51 -5.66 -11.87 2.37
CA MET A 51 -6.14 -11.54 1.03
C MET A 51 -5.02 -11.68 0.02
N THR A 52 -5.40 -11.93 -1.23
CA THR A 52 -4.51 -11.99 -2.37
C THR A 52 -4.06 -10.60 -2.82
N MET A 53 -2.99 -10.55 -3.62
CA MET A 53 -2.52 -9.30 -4.23
C MET A 53 -3.63 -8.61 -5.04
N GLU A 54 -4.39 -9.38 -5.83
CA GLU A 54 -5.47 -8.85 -6.67
C GLU A 54 -6.62 -8.26 -5.83
N GLU A 55 -6.99 -8.91 -4.73
CA GLU A 55 -8.01 -8.38 -3.81
C GLU A 55 -7.56 -7.07 -3.16
N MET A 56 -6.30 -7.00 -2.70
CA MET A 56 -5.75 -5.76 -2.14
C MET A 56 -5.67 -4.65 -3.19
N MET A 57 -5.25 -4.95 -4.42
CA MET A 57 -5.24 -3.99 -5.53
C MET A 57 -6.64 -3.43 -5.77
N ASN A 58 -7.65 -4.30 -5.91
CA ASN A 58 -9.02 -3.87 -6.16
C ASN A 58 -9.54 -2.96 -5.04
N PHE A 59 -9.29 -3.33 -3.78
CA PHE A 59 -9.64 -2.50 -2.63
C PHE A 59 -8.97 -1.12 -2.68
N CYS A 60 -7.67 -1.07 -2.98
CA CYS A 60 -6.92 0.18 -3.08
C CYS A 60 -7.39 1.05 -4.26
N ILE A 61 -7.70 0.44 -5.41
CA ILE A 61 -8.24 1.13 -6.60
C ILE A 61 -9.58 1.80 -6.26
N GLU A 62 -10.49 1.05 -5.62
CA GLU A 62 -11.79 1.59 -5.22
C GLU A 62 -11.67 2.75 -4.25
N LYS A 63 -10.77 2.65 -3.26
CA LYS A 63 -10.51 3.74 -2.33
C LYS A 63 -9.84 4.94 -2.97
N MET A 64 -8.94 4.71 -3.94
CA MET A 64 -8.27 5.79 -4.65
C MET A 64 -9.25 6.61 -5.48
N VAL A 65 -10.16 5.99 -6.23
CA VAL A 65 -11.17 6.72 -7.02
C VAL A 65 -12.27 7.35 -6.15
N GLU A 66 -12.53 6.80 -4.96
CA GLU A 66 -13.45 7.40 -3.99
C GLU A 66 -12.91 8.72 -3.43
N VAL A 67 -11.60 8.77 -3.15
CA VAL A 67 -10.92 9.96 -2.61
C VAL A 67 -10.50 10.95 -3.70
N HIS A 68 -10.19 10.44 -4.90
CA HIS A 68 -9.79 11.21 -6.08
C HIS A 68 -10.77 10.96 -7.23
N PRO A 69 -11.96 11.58 -7.22
CA PRO A 69 -12.97 11.39 -8.26
C PRO A 69 -12.51 11.88 -9.65
N GLU A 70 -11.44 12.68 -9.71
CA GLU A 70 -10.77 13.09 -10.95
C GLU A 70 -9.95 11.97 -11.61
N MET A 71 -9.62 10.90 -10.87
CA MET A 71 -8.82 9.79 -11.36
C MET A 71 -9.72 8.71 -11.96
N ASP A 72 -9.40 8.27 -13.17
CA ASP A 72 -10.12 7.16 -13.80
C ASP A 72 -9.70 5.82 -13.19
N LYS A 73 -10.68 4.91 -13.03
CA LYS A 73 -10.45 3.56 -12.50
C LYS A 73 -9.46 2.78 -13.35
N GLU A 74 -9.47 2.97 -14.67
CA GLU A 74 -8.51 2.31 -15.57
C GLU A 74 -7.07 2.78 -15.32
N GLU A 75 -6.86 4.09 -15.11
CA GLU A 75 -5.56 4.66 -14.81
C GLU A 75 -5.03 4.18 -13.45
N ALA A 76 -5.88 4.20 -12.42
CA ALA A 76 -5.56 3.65 -11.10
C ALA A 76 -5.19 2.16 -11.21
N SER A 77 -5.94 1.39 -12.01
CA SER A 77 -5.67 -0.04 -12.21
C SER A 77 -4.33 -0.30 -12.89
N LYS A 78 -3.99 0.46 -13.94
CA LYS A 78 -2.68 0.35 -14.62
C LYS A 78 -1.54 0.64 -13.64
N MET A 79 -1.67 1.70 -12.85
CA MET A 79 -0.67 2.07 -11.85
C MET A 79 -0.48 0.97 -10.79
N MET A 80 -1.57 0.47 -10.21
CA MET A 80 -1.49 -0.56 -9.18
C MET A 80 -0.88 -1.87 -9.71
N ASN A 81 -1.17 -2.24 -10.96
CA ASN A 81 -0.55 -3.41 -11.60
C ASN A 81 0.97 -3.26 -11.78
N GLU A 82 1.49 -2.05 -11.96
CA GLU A 82 2.94 -1.81 -12.01
C GLU A 82 3.56 -1.82 -10.61
N VAL A 83 2.88 -1.23 -9.62
CA VAL A 83 3.43 -1.02 -8.27
C VAL A 83 3.36 -2.27 -7.40
N PHE A 84 2.23 -2.96 -7.34
CA PHE A 84 2.00 -4.05 -6.38
C PHE A 84 3.00 -5.21 -6.50
N PRO A 85 3.40 -5.66 -7.70
CA PRO A 85 4.41 -6.70 -7.85
C PRO A 85 5.80 -6.32 -7.30
N MET A 86 6.07 -5.03 -7.08
CA MET A 86 7.33 -4.54 -6.51
C MET A 86 7.30 -4.43 -4.97
N LEU A 87 6.13 -4.58 -4.34
CA LEU A 87 5.97 -4.46 -2.89
C LEU A 87 6.37 -5.75 -2.19
N LYS A 88 7.10 -5.66 -1.07
CA LYS A 88 7.66 -6.85 -0.37
C LYS A 88 6.66 -7.95 -0.06
N ARG A 89 5.40 -7.62 0.27
CA ARG A 89 4.37 -8.64 0.56
C ARG A 89 4.05 -9.52 -0.67
N TRP A 90 4.18 -8.98 -1.87
CA TRP A 90 3.71 -9.60 -3.11
C TRP A 90 4.82 -9.91 -4.13
N ALA A 91 5.97 -9.27 -3.96
CA ALA A 91 7.13 -9.51 -4.80
C ALA A 91 7.46 -11.00 -4.79
N LYS A 92 7.58 -11.56 -5.99
CA LYS A 92 8.09 -12.92 -6.17
C LYS A 92 9.60 -12.84 -6.09
N ASP A 93 10.20 -13.61 -5.19
CA ASP A 93 11.66 -13.83 -5.13
C ASP A 93 12.22 -14.32 -6.48
#